data_AF-A0A3P1XN88-F1
#
_entry.id   AF-A0A3P1XN88-F1
#
_cell.length_a   1.000
_cell.length_b   1.000
_cell.length_c   1.000
_cell.angle_alpha   90.00
_cell.angle_beta   90.00
_cell.angle_gamma   90.00
#
_symmetry.space_group_name_H-M   'P 1'
#
loop_
_entity.id
_entity.type
_entity.pdbx_description
1 polymer ?
#
loop_
_entity_poly.entity_id
_entity_poly.type
_entity_poly.pdbx_seq_one_letter_code
_entity_poly.pdbx_strand_id
1 'polypeptide(L)'
;MRLNTTGIAARMMLSLDKKAIGEKLINGRQINPTPLQVRYPQGVREVLGIMSEQLAISTADLTRILLEDALHNMFMPADNTAGNIISRIEYIMLSHDINAPLLATLLSPWNIRSTVIQDPARLADYLSADALEHLAECFNLNPDWLNGHENYPIALSGEWPDTADNF
;
A
#
# COMPACT_ATOMS: atom_id res chain seq x y z
N MET A 1 10.08 27.16 -16.39
CA MET A 1 10.32 25.70 -16.28
C MET A 1 8.96 25.03 -16.17
N ARG A 2 8.56 24.18 -17.14
CA ARG A 2 7.29 23.44 -17.04
C ARG A 2 7.40 22.47 -15.87
N LEU A 3 6.51 22.60 -14.89
CA LEU A 3 6.41 21.66 -13.77
C LEU A 3 5.85 20.35 -14.33
N ASN A 4 6.75 19.40 -14.66
CA ASN A 4 6.35 18.02 -14.92
C ASN A 4 6.18 17.29 -13.58
N THR A 5 5.41 16.20 -13.59
CA THR A 5 5.05 15.42 -12.40
C THR A 5 6.29 15.00 -11.60
N THR A 6 7.34 14.55 -12.30
CA THR A 6 8.62 14.17 -11.70
C THR A 6 9.35 15.34 -11.03
N GLY A 7 9.33 16.54 -11.63
CA GLY A 7 9.97 17.73 -11.06
C GLY A 7 9.24 18.30 -9.85
N ILE A 8 7.90 18.16 -9.81
CA ILE A 8 7.12 18.49 -8.61
C ILE A 8 7.46 17.50 -7.49
N ALA A 9 7.40 16.19 -7.75
CA ALA A 9 7.69 15.16 -6.76
C ALA A 9 9.10 15.32 -6.17
N ALA A 10 10.12 15.53 -7.02
CA ALA A 10 11.49 15.77 -6.56
C ALA A 10 11.60 17.01 -5.66
N ARG A 11 10.92 18.11 -6.01
CA ARG A 11 10.88 19.30 -5.15
C ARG A 11 10.15 19.05 -3.83
N MET A 12 9.02 18.35 -3.86
CA MET A 12 8.29 17.97 -2.64
C MET A 12 9.17 17.16 -1.70
N MET A 13 9.95 16.21 -2.24
CA MET A 13 10.85 15.37 -1.44
C MET A 13 12.09 16.10 -0.90
N LEU A 14 12.59 17.14 -1.58
CA LEU A 14 13.86 17.80 -1.22
C LEU A 14 13.69 19.09 -0.43
N SER A 15 12.55 19.79 -0.57
CA SER A 15 12.37 21.16 -0.05
C SER A 15 11.26 21.34 0.97
N LEU A 16 10.42 20.31 1.19
CA LEU A 16 9.36 20.37 2.20
C LEU A 16 9.84 19.85 3.55
N ASP A 17 9.31 20.43 4.61
CA ASP A 17 9.55 19.98 5.99
C ASP A 17 8.84 18.64 6.23
N LYS A 18 9.58 17.55 6.01
CA LYS A 18 9.10 16.18 6.18
C LYS A 18 8.62 15.91 7.60
N LYS A 19 9.24 16.53 8.61
CA LYS A 19 8.91 16.28 10.02
C LYS A 19 7.54 16.87 10.35
N ALA A 20 7.30 18.12 9.96
CA ALA A 20 6.01 18.77 10.15
C ALA A 20 4.88 18.06 9.36
N ILE A 21 5.16 17.61 8.14
CA ILE A 21 4.20 16.86 7.32
C ILE A 21 3.90 15.50 7.96
N GLY A 22 4.92 14.74 8.35
CA GLY A 22 4.76 13.44 9.00
C GLY A 22 3.94 13.53 10.29
N GLU A 23 4.21 14.52 11.13
CA GLU A 23 3.43 14.74 12.36
C GLU A 23 1.94 14.98 12.08
N LYS A 24 1.61 15.71 11.00
CA LYS A 24 0.21 15.92 10.59
C LYS A 24 -0.44 14.67 10.02
N LEU A 25 0.30 13.85 9.27
CA LEU A 25 -0.20 12.58 8.74
C LEU A 25 -0.45 11.55 9.87
N ILE A 26 0.35 11.56 10.93
CA ILE A 26 0.16 10.67 12.09
C ILE A 26 -0.99 11.14 12.97
N ASN A 27 -0.98 12.42 13.39
CA ASN A 27 -1.83 12.90 14.48
C ASN A 27 -3.10 13.62 13.99
N GLY A 28 -3.14 14.04 12.73
CA GLY A 28 -4.21 14.86 12.15
C GLY A 28 -5.36 14.09 11.53
N ARG A 29 -5.75 12.93 12.08
CA ARG A 29 -6.76 12.02 11.47
C ARG A 29 -8.22 12.49 11.55
N GLN A 30 -8.48 13.65 12.13
CA GLN A 30 -9.83 14.19 12.22
C GLN A 30 -10.28 14.71 10.85
N ILE A 31 -11.41 14.19 10.37
CA ILE A 31 -12.01 14.66 9.11
C ILE A 31 -12.49 16.09 9.31
N ASN A 32 -11.91 17.01 8.54
CA ASN A 32 -12.35 18.40 8.56
C ASN A 32 -13.75 18.48 7.91
N PRO A 33 -14.75 19.08 8.57
CA PRO A 33 -16.11 19.16 8.04
C PRO A 33 -16.21 20.04 6.78
N THR A 34 -15.21 20.88 6.50
CA THR A 34 -15.16 21.69 5.28
C THR A 34 -14.37 20.95 4.20
N PRO A 35 -15.02 20.44 3.13
CA PRO A 35 -14.34 19.67 2.10
C PRO A 35 -13.46 20.56 1.23
N LEU A 36 -12.26 20.07 0.91
CA LEU A 36 -11.41 20.69 -0.08
C LEU A 36 -12.03 20.48 -1.48
N GLN A 37 -12.40 21.57 -2.16
CA GLN A 37 -12.94 21.49 -3.51
C GLN A 37 -11.80 21.36 -4.53
N VAL A 38 -11.64 20.16 -5.08
CA VAL A 38 -10.64 19.85 -6.13
C VAL A 38 -11.35 19.65 -7.47
N ARG A 39 -10.84 20.29 -8.52
CA ARG A 39 -11.32 20.08 -9.90
C ARG A 39 -10.46 19.03 -10.59
N TYR A 40 -11.08 17.93 -11.00
CA TYR A 40 -10.43 16.87 -11.75
C TYR A 40 -10.68 16.98 -13.25
N PRO A 41 -9.71 16.62 -14.11
CA PRO A 41 -9.97 16.34 -15.52
C PRO A 41 -11.06 15.28 -15.68
N GLN A 42 -11.81 15.35 -16.78
CA GLN A 42 -12.95 14.46 -17.01
C GLN A 42 -12.58 12.97 -16.91
N GLY A 43 -11.50 12.54 -17.58
CA GLY A 43 -11.08 11.13 -17.53
C GLY A 43 -10.73 10.65 -16.10
N VAL A 44 -10.13 11.51 -15.28
CA VAL A 44 -9.83 11.17 -13.87
C VAL A 44 -11.12 11.01 -13.07
N ARG A 45 -12.12 11.87 -13.33
CA ARG A 45 -13.44 11.77 -12.68
C ARG A 45 -14.16 10.48 -13.05
N GLU A 46 -14.10 10.07 -14.31
CA GLU A 46 -14.72 8.83 -14.79
C GLU A 46 -14.06 7.59 -14.15
N VAL A 47 -12.72 7.54 -14.10
CA VAL A 47 -11.98 6.45 -13.43
C VAL A 47 -12.35 6.36 -11.95
N LEU A 48 -12.37 7.49 -11.24
CA LEU A 48 -12.77 7.52 -9.83
C LEU A 48 -14.22 7.05 -9.63
N GLY A 49 -15.12 7.35 -10.58
CA GLY A 49 -16.50 6.87 -10.57
C GLY A 49 -16.59 5.34 -10.68
N ILE A 50 -15.88 4.76 -11.66
CA ILE A 50 -15.86 3.29 -11.88
C ILE A 50 -15.32 2.57 -10.62
N MET A 51 -14.19 3.03 -10.08
CA MET A 51 -13.60 2.42 -8.87
C MET A 51 -14.51 2.56 -7.65
N SER A 52 -15.15 3.72 -7.48
CA SER A 52 -16.08 4.00 -6.39
C SER A 52 -17.28 3.04 -6.42
N GLU A 53 -17.84 2.78 -7.61
CA GLU A 53 -18.93 1.83 -7.79
C GLU A 53 -18.50 0.38 -7.49
N GLN A 54 -17.35 -0.05 -8.03
CA GLN A 54 -16.84 -1.41 -7.84
C GLN A 54 -16.48 -1.72 -6.38
N LEU A 55 -15.95 -0.73 -5.65
CA LEU A 55 -15.54 -0.85 -4.24
C LEU A 55 -16.69 -0.54 -3.26
N ALA A 56 -17.86 -0.14 -3.75
CA ALA A 56 -19.02 0.25 -2.95
C ALA A 56 -18.72 1.31 -1.87
N ILE A 57 -17.84 2.27 -2.18
CA ILE A 57 -17.48 3.41 -1.32
C ILE A 57 -17.73 4.73 -2.04
N SER A 58 -17.87 5.83 -1.31
CA SER A 58 -18.06 7.14 -1.92
C SER A 58 -16.79 7.59 -2.67
N THR A 59 -16.95 8.37 -3.75
CA THR A 59 -15.80 8.94 -4.48
C THR A 59 -14.93 9.83 -3.59
N ALA A 60 -15.54 10.49 -2.60
CA ALA A 60 -14.82 11.31 -1.63
C ALA A 60 -13.95 10.44 -0.70
N ASP A 61 -14.49 9.33 -0.21
CA ASP A 61 -13.73 8.38 0.62
C ASP A 61 -12.62 7.70 -0.16
N LEU A 62 -12.91 7.25 -1.39
CA LEU A 62 -11.89 6.68 -2.28
C LEU A 62 -10.75 7.68 -2.51
N THR A 63 -11.08 8.92 -2.86
CA THR A 63 -10.08 9.98 -3.09
C THR A 63 -9.26 10.26 -1.84
N ARG A 64 -9.90 10.31 -0.68
CA ARG A 64 -9.24 10.52 0.61
C ARG A 64 -8.25 9.39 0.89
N ILE A 65 -8.69 8.14 0.76
CA ILE A 65 -7.85 6.95 1.01
C ILE A 65 -6.62 6.97 0.09
N LEU A 66 -6.82 7.17 -1.22
CA LEU A 66 -5.72 7.21 -2.19
C LEU A 66 -4.73 8.36 -1.92
N LEU A 67 -5.23 9.54 -1.53
CA LEU A 67 -4.37 10.69 -1.24
C LEU A 67 -3.61 10.52 0.08
N GLU A 68 -4.26 9.99 1.12
CA GLU A 68 -3.61 9.69 2.40
C GLU A 68 -2.48 8.68 2.19
N ASP A 69 -2.73 7.60 1.45
CA ASP A 69 -1.73 6.58 1.14
C ASP A 69 -0.57 7.14 0.30
N ALA A 70 -0.86 7.88 -0.77
CA ALA A 70 0.18 8.48 -1.61
C ALA A 70 1.08 9.46 -0.83
N LEU A 71 0.50 10.27 0.06
CA LEU A 71 1.26 11.19 0.91
C LEU A 71 2.09 10.43 1.95
N HIS A 72 1.52 9.38 2.55
CA HIS A 72 2.22 8.56 3.53
C HIS A 72 3.44 7.88 2.90
N ASN A 73 3.28 7.25 1.73
CA ASN A 73 4.37 6.61 1.01
C ASN A 73 5.45 7.61 0.54
N MET A 74 5.06 8.84 0.20
CA MET A 74 6.02 9.87 -0.24
C MET A 74 6.86 10.45 0.92
N PHE A 75 6.29 10.59 2.12
CA PHE A 75 6.94 11.30 3.22
C PHE A 75 7.36 10.42 4.41
N MET A 76 6.81 9.22 4.52
CA MET A 76 7.04 8.28 5.64
C MET A 76 7.35 6.84 5.18
N PRO A 77 8.34 6.63 4.30
CA PRO A 77 8.60 5.31 3.72
C PRO A 77 9.15 4.27 4.72
N ALA A 78 9.75 4.68 5.84
CA ALA A 78 10.27 3.75 6.86
C ALA A 78 9.21 3.35 7.90
N ASP A 79 8.33 4.29 8.29
CA ASP A 79 7.21 4.01 9.19
C ASP A 79 6.10 3.22 8.49
N ASN A 80 6.05 3.28 7.14
CA ASN A 80 5.17 2.45 6.36
C ASN A 80 5.58 0.98 6.37
N THR A 81 6.83 0.60 6.69
CA THR A 81 7.32 -0.75 6.35
C THR A 81 6.49 -1.83 7.04
N ALA A 82 6.16 -1.67 8.33
CA ALA A 82 5.28 -2.58 9.04
C ALA A 82 3.83 -2.55 8.49
N GLY A 83 3.27 -1.36 8.22
CA GLY A 83 1.94 -1.22 7.61
C GLY A 83 1.87 -1.83 6.21
N ASN A 84 2.95 -1.71 5.45
CA ASN A 84 3.13 -2.21 4.10
C ASN A 84 3.27 -3.74 4.12
N ILE A 85 3.99 -4.32 5.07
CA ILE A 85 4.06 -5.78 5.26
C ILE A 85 2.66 -6.34 5.55
N ILE A 86 1.91 -5.73 6.48
CA ILE A 86 0.54 -6.17 6.80
C ILE A 86 -0.38 -6.03 5.58
N SER A 87 -0.39 -4.87 4.91
CA SER A 87 -1.20 -4.67 3.71
C SER A 87 -0.80 -5.61 2.56
N ARG A 88 0.48 -5.99 2.43
CA ARG A 88 0.94 -6.97 1.44
C ARG A 88 0.48 -8.38 1.78
N ILE A 89 0.42 -8.76 3.06
CA ILE A 89 -0.17 -10.02 3.49
C ILE A 89 -1.67 -10.03 3.22
N GLU A 90 -2.39 -8.95 3.54
CA GLU A 90 -3.80 -8.81 3.20
C GLU A 90 -4.02 -8.91 1.68
N TYR A 91 -3.15 -8.30 0.88
CA TYR A 91 -3.17 -8.42 -0.57
C TYR A 91 -2.98 -9.87 -1.05
N ILE A 92 -2.01 -10.61 -0.49
CA ILE A 92 -1.82 -12.04 -0.78
C ILE A 92 -3.09 -12.82 -0.44
N MET A 93 -3.67 -12.57 0.74
CA MET A 93 -4.90 -13.23 1.17
C MET A 93 -6.05 -12.98 0.20
N LEU A 94 -6.24 -11.74 -0.24
CA LEU A 94 -7.31 -11.37 -1.18
C LEU A 94 -7.06 -11.93 -2.60
N SER A 95 -5.83 -11.83 -3.11
CA SER A 95 -5.49 -12.23 -4.48
C SER A 95 -5.48 -13.75 -4.67
N HIS A 96 -5.18 -14.51 -3.62
CA HIS A 96 -5.14 -15.98 -3.64
C HIS A 96 -6.36 -16.65 -2.99
N ASP A 97 -7.38 -15.88 -2.58
CA ASP A 97 -8.58 -16.36 -1.88
C ASP A 97 -8.25 -17.18 -0.60
N ILE A 98 -7.28 -16.69 0.17
CA ILE A 98 -6.78 -17.33 1.39
C ILE A 98 -7.37 -16.63 2.62
N ASN A 99 -8.03 -17.43 3.46
CA ASN A 99 -8.55 -16.96 4.73
C ASN A 99 -7.53 -17.11 5.88
N ALA A 100 -7.79 -16.45 7.01
CA ALA A 100 -6.88 -16.45 8.16
C ALA A 100 -6.51 -17.85 8.70
N PRO A 101 -7.43 -18.84 8.76
CA PRO A 101 -7.06 -20.22 9.11
C PRO A 101 -6.07 -20.88 8.15
N LEU A 102 -6.23 -20.67 6.85
CA LEU A 102 -5.33 -21.24 5.84
C LEU A 102 -3.95 -20.57 5.89
N LEU A 103 -3.91 -19.24 6.02
CA LEU A 103 -2.65 -18.52 6.23
C LEU A 103 -1.94 -18.96 7.53
N ALA A 104 -2.69 -19.21 8.61
CA ALA A 104 -2.13 -19.75 9.86
C ALA A 104 -1.50 -21.14 9.68
N THR A 105 -2.01 -21.93 8.73
CA THR A 105 -1.46 -23.25 8.43
C THR A 105 -0.10 -23.11 7.75
N LEU A 106 0.03 -22.20 6.78
CA LEU A 106 1.29 -21.87 6.12
C LEU A 106 2.33 -21.32 7.10
N LEU A 107 1.89 -20.49 8.05
CA LEU A 107 2.77 -19.86 9.04
C LEU A 107 2.91 -20.64 10.35
N SER A 108 2.41 -21.87 10.41
CA SER A 108 2.45 -22.71 11.61
C SER A 108 3.87 -22.99 12.16
N PRO A 109 4.94 -23.10 11.34
CA PRO A 109 6.30 -23.26 11.86
C PRO A 109 6.77 -22.11 12.75
N TRP A 110 6.22 -20.91 12.58
CA TRP A 110 6.52 -19.71 13.38
C TRP A 110 5.50 -19.45 14.50
N ASN A 111 4.64 -20.42 14.82
CA ASN A 111 3.60 -20.32 15.86
C ASN A 111 2.61 -19.15 15.63
N ILE A 112 2.43 -18.74 14.37
CA ILE A 112 1.45 -17.71 13.98
C ILE A 112 0.09 -18.37 13.81
N ARG A 113 -0.80 -18.14 14.78
CA ARG A 113 -2.15 -18.70 14.78
C ARG A 113 -3.15 -17.77 14.09
N SER A 114 -4.31 -18.31 13.70
CA SER A 114 -5.41 -17.50 13.11
C SER A 114 -5.82 -16.30 13.96
N THR A 115 -5.71 -16.39 15.30
CA THR A 115 -6.00 -15.27 16.21
C THR A 115 -4.97 -14.14 16.15
N VAL A 116 -3.74 -14.44 15.74
CA VAL A 116 -2.68 -13.45 15.53
C VAL A 116 -2.91 -12.74 14.19
N ILE A 117 -3.29 -13.48 13.15
CA ILE A 117 -3.57 -12.93 11.81
C ILE A 117 -4.76 -11.96 11.81
N GLN A 118 -5.77 -12.21 12.64
CA GLN A 118 -6.94 -11.33 12.78
C GLN A 118 -6.64 -10.00 13.47
N ASP A 119 -5.45 -9.83 14.05
CA ASP A 119 -5.02 -8.60 14.72
C ASP A 119 -3.77 -8.04 14.00
N PRO A 120 -3.94 -7.05 13.10
CA PRO A 120 -2.86 -6.44 12.33
C PRO A 120 -1.65 -6.00 13.15
N ALA A 121 -1.88 -5.44 14.35
CA ALA A 121 -0.81 -4.96 15.21
C ALA A 121 0.00 -6.12 15.80
N ARG A 122 -0.69 -7.20 16.21
CA ARG A 122 -0.01 -8.40 16.73
C ARG A 122 0.65 -9.21 15.64
N LEU A 123 0.09 -9.23 14.42
CA LEU A 123 0.70 -9.91 13.29
C LEU A 123 2.08 -9.32 12.97
N ALA A 124 2.22 -7.99 12.98
CA ALA A 124 3.49 -7.32 12.69
C ALA A 124 4.61 -7.77 13.64
N ASP A 125 4.30 -7.98 14.92
CA ASP A 125 5.28 -8.41 15.94
C ASP A 125 5.75 -9.88 15.76
N TYR A 126 4.98 -10.71 15.05
CA TYR A 126 5.27 -12.14 14.87
C TYR A 126 5.96 -12.46 13.54
N LEU A 127 5.91 -11.54 12.57
CA LEU A 127 6.48 -11.73 11.24
C LEU A 127 8.00 -11.55 11.26
N SER A 128 8.70 -12.66 11.48
CA SER A 128 10.16 -12.74 11.29
C SER A 128 10.55 -12.71 9.80
N ALA A 129 11.79 -12.32 9.51
CA ALA A 129 12.33 -12.35 8.14
C ALA A 129 12.17 -13.74 7.48
N ASP A 130 12.50 -14.80 8.20
CA ASP A 130 12.37 -16.19 7.71
C ASP A 130 10.91 -16.57 7.37
N ALA A 131 9.93 -16.04 8.12
CA ALA A 131 8.51 -16.27 7.85
C ALA A 131 8.04 -15.54 6.59
N LEU A 132 8.56 -14.32 6.35
CA LEU A 132 8.28 -13.54 5.15
C LEU A 132 8.96 -14.17 3.93
N GLU A 133 10.18 -14.68 4.05
CA GLU A 133 10.85 -15.40 2.98
C GLU A 133 10.08 -16.66 2.58
N HIS A 134 9.61 -17.45 3.56
CA HIS A 134 8.78 -18.61 3.28
C HIS A 134 7.47 -18.27 2.58
N LEU A 135 6.78 -17.20 3.01
CA LEU A 135 5.58 -16.73 2.32
C LEU A 135 5.91 -16.31 0.88
N ALA A 136 7.01 -15.58 0.67
CA ALA A 136 7.43 -15.18 -0.66
C ALA A 136 7.65 -16.41 -1.57
N GLU A 137 8.28 -17.47 -1.06
CA GLU A 137 8.43 -18.74 -1.79
C GLU A 137 7.09 -19.40 -2.09
N CYS A 138 6.18 -19.51 -1.12
CA CYS A 138 4.87 -20.12 -1.30
C CYS A 138 4.05 -19.47 -2.43
N PHE A 139 4.21 -18.17 -2.61
CA PHE A 139 3.44 -17.38 -3.58
C PHE A 139 4.26 -16.93 -4.81
N ASN A 140 5.53 -17.37 -4.92
CA ASN A 140 6.48 -16.94 -5.97
C ASN A 140 6.62 -15.41 -6.08
N LEU A 141 6.75 -14.74 -4.93
CA LEU A 141 6.87 -13.29 -4.83
C LEU A 141 8.32 -12.85 -4.65
N ASN A 142 8.58 -11.58 -4.95
CA ASN A 142 9.84 -10.93 -4.60
C ASN A 142 9.92 -10.78 -3.06
N PRO A 143 10.92 -11.36 -2.37
CA PRO A 143 11.07 -11.21 -0.92
C PRO A 143 11.31 -9.76 -0.50
N ASP A 144 11.97 -8.95 -1.33
CA ASP A 144 12.15 -7.52 -1.04
C ASP A 144 10.84 -6.75 -1.15
N TRP A 145 9.90 -7.22 -1.98
CA TRP A 145 8.54 -6.74 -1.93
C TRP A 145 7.82 -7.25 -0.69
N LEU A 146 7.89 -8.51 -0.30
CA LEU A 146 7.15 -8.89 0.91
C LEU A 146 7.67 -8.17 2.17
N ASN A 147 8.96 -7.84 2.23
CA ASN A 147 9.62 -7.11 3.31
C ASN A 147 9.44 -5.58 3.28
N GLY A 148 8.72 -5.02 2.31
CA GLY A 148 8.48 -3.57 2.26
C GLY A 148 9.56 -2.74 1.55
N HIS A 149 10.63 -3.36 1.03
CA HIS A 149 11.76 -2.68 0.38
C HIS A 149 11.51 -2.32 -1.08
N GLU A 150 10.78 -3.17 -1.82
CA GLU A 150 10.44 -2.95 -3.23
C GLU A 150 8.94 -2.68 -3.41
N ASN A 151 8.55 -2.09 -4.54
CA ASN A 151 7.13 -1.76 -4.81
C ASN A 151 6.39 -2.79 -5.67
N TYR A 152 7.11 -3.73 -6.28
CA TYR A 152 6.53 -4.69 -7.22
C TYR A 152 6.62 -6.14 -6.71
N PRO A 153 5.50 -6.89 -6.68
CA PRO A 153 5.44 -8.24 -6.10
C PRO A 153 6.20 -9.30 -6.88
N ILE A 154 6.55 -9.05 -8.14
CA ILE A 154 7.22 -10.02 -9.03
C ILE A 154 8.71 -9.73 -9.04
N ALA A 155 9.53 -10.77 -8.79
CA ALA A 155 10.96 -10.69 -9.03
C ALA A 155 11.18 -10.59 -10.54
N LEU A 156 11.57 -9.40 -11.02
CA LEU A 156 11.81 -9.13 -12.43
C LEU A 156 12.89 -10.08 -13.00
N SER A 157 12.46 -11.13 -13.69
CA SER A 157 13.28 -11.81 -14.68
C SER A 157 12.79 -11.41 -16.07
N GLY A 158 13.23 -10.24 -16.52
CA GLY A 158 13.12 -9.80 -17.91
C GLY A 158 11.76 -9.20 -18.31
N GLU A 159 11.82 -7.93 -18.72
CA GLU A 159 10.86 -7.22 -19.58
C GLU A 159 9.48 -6.89 -18.98
N TRP A 160 9.36 -5.63 -18.52
CA TRP A 160 8.08 -4.94 -18.50
C TRP A 160 7.56 -4.80 -19.94
N PRO A 161 6.25 -4.93 -20.19
CA PRO A 161 5.70 -4.59 -21.50
C PRO A 161 5.92 -3.10 -21.79
N ASP A 162 6.61 -2.80 -22.89
CA ASP A 162 6.92 -1.42 -23.30
C ASP A 162 5.67 -0.58 -23.63
N THR A 163 4.51 -1.22 -23.81
CA THR A 163 3.24 -0.55 -24.16
C THR A 163 2.02 -1.17 -23.47
N ALA A 164 0.99 -0.34 -23.29
CA ALA A 164 -0.27 -0.67 -22.61
C ALA A 164 -1.11 -1.75 -23.32
N ASP A 165 -0.79 -2.10 -24.58
CA ASP A 165 -1.50 -3.12 -25.36
C ASP A 165 -1.10 -4.56 -24.97
N ASN A 166 -0.12 -4.71 -24.09
CA ASN A 166 0.40 -6.01 -23.63
C ASN A 166 -0.05 -6.34 -22.18
N PHE A 167 -1.09 -5.67 -21.69
CA PHE A 167 -1.82 -6.03 -20.46
C PHE A 167 -3.10 -6.80 -20.79
#